data_AF-A0A1G3YPU3-F1
#
_entry.id   AF-A0A1G3YPU3-F1
#
_cell.length_a   1.000
_cell.length_b   1.000
_cell.length_c   1.000
_cell.angle_alpha   90.00
_cell.angle_beta   90.00
_cell.angle_gamma   90.00
#
_symmetry.space_group_name_H-M   'P 1'
#
loop_
_entity.id
_entity.type
_entity.pdbx_description
1 polymer ?
#
loop_
_entity_poly.entity_id
_entity_poly.type
_entity_poly.pdbx_seq_one_letter_code
_entity_poly.pdbx_strand_id
1 'polypeptide(L)'
;MPRARASSIENTFAEHFGDVWKLLSETTAFLARTDAFGQYEAQLRALRASLQSSSRSDEVARAVRTEIVDLRKALRLQGYDLSLASQRLRFEGFRNDACMREGFKRLVLFLAEGDAYWLSGEDNHIALSEFLEARIEASGGKRIRERHYLWFQRRGGELVFSGSDTESAEDFQRLVKIGEANELFLLGKLRKLS
;
A
#
# COMPACT_ATOMS: atom_id res chain seq x y z
N MET A 1 -14.62 -49.23 18.74
CA MET A 1 -14.45 -48.62 17.39
C MET A 1 -14.04 -47.16 17.57
N PRO A 2 -12.77 -46.74 17.43
CA PRO A 2 -12.44 -45.32 17.44
C PRO A 2 -12.17 -44.81 16.01
N ARG A 3 -13.07 -43.96 15.51
CA ARG A 3 -12.86 -43.08 14.34
C ARG A 3 -12.80 -41.64 14.86
N ALA A 4 -11.61 -41.14 15.15
CA ALA A 4 -11.36 -39.70 15.39
C ALA A 4 -9.85 -39.41 15.42
N ARG A 5 -9.16 -39.40 14.26
CA ARG A 5 -7.78 -38.86 14.13
C ARG A 5 -7.47 -38.19 12.77
N ALA A 6 -8.38 -38.19 11.80
CA ALA A 6 -8.11 -37.66 10.45
C ALA A 6 -8.33 -36.14 10.32
N SER A 7 -9.18 -35.52 11.15
CA SER A 7 -9.61 -34.13 10.98
C SER A 7 -8.53 -33.08 11.31
N SER A 8 -7.57 -33.38 12.18
CA SER A 8 -6.57 -32.39 12.63
C SER A 8 -5.41 -32.20 11.65
N ILE A 9 -5.13 -33.22 10.83
CA ILE A 9 -4.01 -33.21 9.88
C ILE A 9 -4.46 -32.56 8.56
N GLU A 10 -5.64 -32.93 8.06
CA GLU A 10 -6.21 -32.33 6.85
C GLU A 10 -6.45 -30.82 7.00
N ASN A 11 -6.88 -30.36 8.18
CA ASN A 11 -7.04 -28.93 8.46
C ASN A 11 -5.71 -28.17 8.45
N THR A 12 -4.67 -28.72 9.10
CA THR A 12 -3.33 -28.09 9.11
C THR A 12 -2.74 -27.98 7.70
N PHE A 13 -2.94 -29.00 6.85
CA PHE A 13 -2.50 -28.97 5.46
C PHE A 13 -3.28 -27.95 4.63
N ALA A 14 -4.60 -27.90 4.76
CA ALA A 14 -5.42 -26.92 4.05
C ALA A 14 -5.06 -25.48 4.44
N GLU A 15 -4.77 -25.23 5.72
CA GLU A 15 -4.30 -23.94 6.23
C GLU A 15 -2.92 -23.56 5.66
N HIS A 16 -1.94 -24.47 5.69
CA HIS A 16 -0.61 -24.22 5.14
C HIS A 16 -0.62 -23.94 3.64
N PHE A 17 -1.39 -24.68 2.86
CA PHE A 17 -1.56 -24.41 1.44
C PHE A 17 -2.26 -23.06 1.21
N GLY A 18 -3.29 -22.74 2.00
CA GLY A 18 -3.99 -21.46 1.95
C GLY A 18 -3.04 -20.27 2.19
N ASP A 19 -2.15 -20.39 3.17
CA ASP A 19 -1.15 -19.38 3.49
C ASP A 19 -0.16 -19.14 2.34
N VAL A 20 0.31 -20.22 1.69
CA VAL A 20 1.25 -20.12 0.56
C VAL A 20 0.55 -19.50 -0.66
N TRP A 21 -0.70 -19.88 -0.93
CA TRP A 21 -1.52 -19.28 -1.99
C TRP A 21 -1.76 -17.79 -1.76
N LYS A 22 -2.05 -17.40 -0.51
CA LYS A 22 -2.21 -16.00 -0.12
C LYS A 22 -0.91 -15.23 -0.33
N LEU A 23 0.22 -15.78 0.12
CA LEU A 23 1.54 -15.16 -0.02
C LEU A 23 1.92 -14.95 -1.50
N LEU A 24 1.67 -15.94 -2.36
CA LEU A 24 1.91 -15.84 -3.80
C LEU A 24 1.01 -14.78 -4.43
N SER A 25 -0.27 -14.73 -4.04
CA SER A 25 -1.23 -13.77 -4.55
C SER A 25 -0.89 -12.34 -4.16
N GLU A 26 -0.51 -12.10 -2.90
CA GLU A 26 -0.04 -10.79 -2.42
C GLU A 26 1.23 -10.34 -3.17
N THR A 27 2.19 -11.24 -3.35
CA THR A 27 3.45 -10.94 -4.06
C THR A 27 3.18 -10.62 -5.53
N THR A 28 2.26 -11.36 -6.16
CA THR A 28 1.84 -11.09 -7.54
C THR A 28 1.12 -9.74 -7.65
N ALA A 29 0.19 -9.44 -6.74
CA ALA A 29 -0.55 -8.18 -6.74
C ALA A 29 0.37 -6.97 -6.53
N PHE A 30 1.40 -7.11 -5.68
CA PHE A 30 2.42 -6.09 -5.52
C PHE A 30 3.21 -5.88 -6.81
N LEU A 31 3.75 -6.96 -7.38
CA LEU A 31 4.57 -6.87 -8.58
C LEU A 31 3.78 -6.34 -9.78
N ALA A 32 2.50 -6.67 -9.90
CA ALA A 32 1.64 -6.14 -10.96
C ALA A 32 1.48 -4.61 -10.91
N ARG A 33 1.80 -3.98 -9.78
CA ARG A 33 1.76 -2.53 -9.57
C ARG A 33 3.16 -1.89 -9.70
N THR A 34 4.18 -2.67 -10.09
CA THR A 34 5.54 -2.19 -10.33
C THR A 34 5.96 -2.45 -11.76
N ASP A 35 6.91 -1.66 -12.27
CA ASP A 35 7.49 -1.87 -13.60
C ASP A 35 8.30 -3.17 -13.70
N ALA A 36 8.64 -3.79 -12.57
CA ALA A 36 9.37 -5.06 -12.52
C ALA A 36 8.49 -6.28 -12.84
N PHE A 37 7.16 -6.12 -12.98
CA PHE A 37 6.25 -7.25 -13.22
C PHE A 37 6.69 -8.15 -14.37
N GLY A 38 7.07 -7.54 -15.50
CA GLY A 38 7.44 -8.29 -16.71
C GLY A 38 8.65 -9.21 -16.51
N GLN A 39 9.56 -8.87 -15.60
CA GLN A 39 10.73 -9.70 -15.28
C GLN A 39 10.36 -10.96 -14.48
N TYR A 40 9.30 -10.87 -13.67
CA TYR A 40 8.91 -11.92 -12.72
C TYR A 40 7.64 -12.68 -13.12
N GLU A 41 6.91 -12.25 -14.16
CA GLU A 41 5.63 -12.84 -14.58
C GLU A 41 5.76 -14.35 -14.87
N ALA A 42 6.79 -14.75 -15.62
CA ALA A 42 7.02 -16.16 -15.96
C ALA A 42 7.26 -17.02 -14.71
N GLN A 43 8.06 -16.51 -13.77
CA GLN A 43 8.34 -17.19 -12.51
C GLN A 43 7.07 -17.34 -11.67
N LEU A 44 6.27 -16.27 -11.53
CA LEU A 44 5.00 -16.30 -10.78
C LEU A 44 3.98 -17.26 -11.40
N ARG A 45 3.90 -17.33 -12.74
CA ARG A 45 3.02 -18.25 -13.45
C ARG A 45 3.45 -19.71 -13.21
N ALA A 46 4.75 -20.00 -13.24
CA ALA A 46 5.27 -21.33 -12.94
C ALA A 46 4.96 -21.75 -11.49
N LEU A 47 5.17 -20.86 -10.53
CA LEU A 47 4.84 -21.12 -9.12
C LEU A 47 3.35 -21.42 -8.90
N ARG A 48 2.45 -20.67 -9.56
CA ARG A 48 1.01 -20.94 -9.54
C ARG A 48 0.68 -22.31 -10.12
N ALA A 49 1.27 -22.64 -11.27
CA ALA A 49 1.05 -23.93 -11.92
C ALA A 49 1.48 -25.09 -11.00
N SER A 50 2.65 -24.99 -10.36
CA SER A 50 3.16 -25.99 -9.42
C SER A 50 2.25 -26.18 -8.20
N LEU A 51 1.74 -25.10 -7.62
CA LEU A 51 0.77 -25.18 -6.51
C LEU A 51 -0.57 -25.80 -6.94
N GLN A 52 -1.02 -25.52 -8.16
CA GLN A 52 -2.30 -26.00 -8.69
C GLN A 52 -2.24 -27.48 -9.08
N SER A 53 -1.14 -27.93 -9.68
CA SER A 53 -0.94 -29.33 -10.09
C SER A 53 -0.73 -30.28 -8.90
N SER A 54 -0.32 -29.73 -7.75
CA SER A 54 0.15 -30.53 -6.61
C SER A 54 -0.53 -30.14 -5.30
N SER A 55 -1.84 -29.85 -5.35
CA SER A 55 -2.69 -29.36 -4.26
C SER A 55 -2.72 -30.20 -2.96
N ARG A 56 -1.98 -31.31 -2.89
CA ARG A 56 -1.85 -32.20 -1.72
C ARG A 56 -0.40 -32.58 -1.37
N SER A 57 0.62 -32.02 -2.04
CA SER A 57 2.04 -32.31 -1.75
C SER A 57 2.68 -31.22 -0.90
N ASP A 58 2.90 -31.51 0.40
CA ASP A 58 3.54 -30.57 1.34
C ASP A 58 4.95 -30.15 0.89
N GLU A 59 5.67 -31.05 0.23
CA GLU A 59 7.01 -30.78 -0.29
C GLU A 59 6.97 -29.69 -1.36
N VAL A 60 5.98 -29.73 -2.27
CA VAL A 60 5.79 -28.70 -3.29
C VAL A 60 5.37 -27.38 -2.64
N ALA A 61 4.46 -27.40 -1.66
CA ALA A 61 4.04 -26.19 -0.94
C ALA A 61 5.23 -25.52 -0.23
N ARG A 62 6.10 -26.30 0.43
CA ARG A 62 7.32 -25.78 1.07
C ARG A 62 8.33 -25.23 0.06
N ALA A 63 8.56 -25.94 -1.04
CA ALA A 63 9.48 -25.47 -2.09
C ALA A 63 9.01 -24.13 -2.68
N VAL A 64 7.73 -24.04 -3.03
CA VAL A 64 7.12 -22.80 -3.55
C VAL A 64 7.17 -21.68 -2.52
N ARG A 65 6.89 -21.98 -1.24
CA ARG A 65 7.01 -20.99 -0.17
C ARG A 65 8.42 -20.42 -0.06
N THR A 66 9.45 -21.27 -0.09
CA THR A 66 10.86 -20.85 -0.02
C THR A 66 11.19 -19.94 -1.20
N GLU A 67 10.77 -20.31 -2.42
CA GLU A 67 11.02 -19.50 -3.61
C GLU A 67 10.32 -18.14 -3.55
N ILE A 68 9.07 -18.08 -3.06
CA ILE A 68 8.36 -16.81 -2.84
C ILE A 68 9.08 -15.96 -1.79
N VAL A 69 9.56 -16.56 -0.71
CA VAL A 69 10.30 -15.85 0.35
C VAL A 69 11.60 -15.26 -0.19
N ASP A 70 12.34 -16.01 -1.02
CA ASP A 70 13.59 -15.55 -1.60
C ASP A 70 13.36 -14.47 -2.66
N LEU A 71 12.31 -14.61 -3.48
CA LEU A 71 11.85 -13.53 -4.36
C LEU A 71 11.56 -12.25 -3.56
N ARG A 72 10.81 -12.37 -2.46
CA ARG A 72 10.50 -11.23 -1.58
C ARG A 72 11.75 -10.61 -0.95
N LYS A 73 12.78 -11.40 -0.61
CA LYS A 73 14.07 -10.87 -0.15
C LYS A 73 14.78 -10.10 -1.27
N ALA A 74 14.82 -10.65 -2.48
CA ALA A 74 15.45 -9.99 -3.63
C ALA A 74 14.77 -8.65 -3.95
N LEU A 75 13.43 -8.60 -3.93
CA LEU A 75 12.67 -7.37 -4.13
C LEU A 75 13.00 -6.31 -3.07
N ARG A 76 13.14 -6.71 -1.80
CA ARG A 76 13.57 -5.79 -0.73
C ARG A 76 14.98 -5.23 -0.97
N LEU A 77 15.91 -6.04 -1.47
CA LEU A 77 17.26 -5.59 -1.83
C LEU A 77 17.24 -4.59 -2.99
N GLN A 78 16.26 -4.69 -3.88
CA GLN A 78 16.01 -3.72 -4.95
C GLN A 78 15.26 -2.46 -4.46
N GLY A 79 14.95 -2.36 -3.16
CA GLY A 79 14.29 -1.21 -2.56
C GLY A 79 12.76 -1.29 -2.53
N TYR A 80 12.16 -2.40 -2.94
CA TYR A 80 10.71 -2.58 -2.90
C TYR A 80 10.21 -2.84 -1.48
N ASP A 81 9.20 -2.07 -1.05
CA ASP A 81 8.52 -2.27 0.22
C ASP A 81 7.26 -3.12 0.04
N LEU A 82 7.41 -4.43 0.29
CA LEU A 82 6.33 -5.41 0.18
C LEU A 82 5.21 -5.23 1.22
N SER A 83 5.40 -4.41 2.25
CA SER A 83 4.31 -4.09 3.20
C SER A 83 3.23 -3.23 2.53
N LEU A 84 3.55 -2.58 1.42
CA LEU A 84 2.60 -1.80 0.62
C LEU A 84 1.69 -2.68 -0.23
N ALA A 85 1.99 -3.98 -0.37
CA ALA A 85 1.20 -4.92 -1.15
C ALA A 85 -0.26 -5.03 -0.68
N SER A 86 -0.45 -5.01 0.65
CA SER A 86 -1.77 -5.05 1.28
C SER A 86 -2.40 -3.67 1.44
N GLN A 87 -1.67 -2.60 1.08
CA GLN A 87 -2.15 -1.24 1.18
C GLN A 87 -2.73 -0.76 -0.15
N ARG A 88 -3.83 -0.01 -0.05
CA ARG A 88 -4.48 0.65 -1.18
C ARG A 88 -4.69 2.12 -0.86
N LEU A 89 -4.48 2.96 -1.86
CA LEU A 89 -4.83 4.37 -1.82
C LEU A 89 -6.20 4.52 -2.46
N ARG A 90 -7.09 5.26 -1.79
CA ARG A 90 -8.43 5.53 -2.28
C ARG A 90 -8.71 7.02 -2.18
N PHE A 91 -9.37 7.56 -3.19
CA PHE A 91 -9.83 8.94 -3.21
C PHE A 91 -11.35 8.98 -3.10
N GLU A 92 -11.85 9.80 -2.18
CA GLU A 92 -13.28 9.97 -1.89
C GLU A 92 -13.63 11.46 -1.86
N GLY A 93 -14.18 11.98 -2.96
CA GLY A 93 -14.87 13.28 -3.03
C GLY A 93 -14.30 14.42 -2.17
N PHE A 94 -15.21 15.24 -1.64
CA PHE A 94 -14.90 16.36 -0.77
C PHE A 94 -15.57 16.18 0.58
N ARG A 95 -14.91 16.65 1.64
CA ARG A 95 -15.41 16.60 3.01
C ARG A 95 -15.14 17.93 3.70
N ASN A 96 -16.05 18.27 4.62
CA ASN A 96 -15.89 19.40 5.53
C ASN A 96 -15.50 18.91 6.93
N ASP A 97 -15.32 19.84 7.86
CA ASP A 97 -14.93 19.60 9.26
C ASP A 97 -15.78 18.56 10.01
N ALA A 98 -17.03 18.31 9.59
CA ALA A 98 -17.88 17.32 10.25
C ALA A 98 -17.30 15.90 10.16
N CYS A 99 -16.46 15.60 9.15
CA CYS A 99 -15.84 14.28 8.97
C CYS A 99 -14.82 13.92 10.05
N MET A 100 -14.37 14.89 10.87
CA MET A 100 -13.53 14.59 12.03
C MET A 100 -14.23 13.62 13.01
N ARG A 101 -15.56 13.74 13.16
CA ARG A 101 -16.36 12.81 13.98
C ARG A 101 -16.42 11.40 13.40
N GLU A 102 -16.17 11.25 12.11
CA GLU A 102 -16.06 9.96 11.41
C GLU A 102 -14.64 9.38 11.48
N GLY A 103 -13.71 10.06 12.17
CA GLY A 103 -12.33 9.64 12.35
C GLY A 103 -11.37 10.12 11.26
N PHE A 104 -11.77 11.07 10.42
CA PHE A 104 -10.84 11.74 9.51
C PHE A 104 -9.95 12.73 10.26
N LYS A 105 -8.71 12.89 9.77
CA LYS A 105 -7.73 13.84 10.28
C LYS A 105 -7.30 14.78 9.16
N ARG A 106 -6.88 16.00 9.51
CA ARG A 106 -6.36 16.96 8.52
C ARG A 106 -4.97 16.54 8.06
N LEU A 107 -4.72 16.77 6.78
CA LEU A 107 -3.44 16.51 6.12
C LEU A 107 -3.16 17.63 5.13
N VAL A 108 -1.93 18.12 5.16
CA VAL A 108 -1.36 18.90 4.07
C VAL A 108 -0.28 18.05 3.40
N LEU A 109 -0.36 17.91 2.08
CA LEU A 109 0.55 17.12 1.27
C LEU A 109 1.15 18.01 0.18
N PHE A 110 2.47 18.15 0.18
CA PHE A 110 3.21 18.83 -0.88
C PHE A 110 3.96 17.82 -1.72
N LEU A 111 3.76 17.88 -3.03
CA LEU A 111 4.46 17.06 -4.01
C LEU A 111 5.60 17.87 -4.61
N ALA A 112 6.81 17.30 -4.55
CA ALA A 112 8.02 17.85 -5.13
C ALA A 112 8.61 16.86 -6.15
N GLU A 113 9.71 17.25 -6.80
CA GLU A 113 10.34 16.41 -7.81
C GLU A 113 10.93 15.12 -7.22
N GLY A 114 10.22 14.00 -7.44
CA GLY A 114 10.56 12.69 -6.89
C GLY A 114 10.45 12.61 -5.37
N ASP A 115 9.73 13.54 -4.73
CA ASP A 115 9.56 13.54 -3.27
C ASP A 115 8.18 14.04 -2.86
N ALA A 116 7.78 13.72 -1.63
CA ALA A 116 6.52 14.16 -1.05
C ALA A 116 6.74 14.52 0.42
N TYR A 117 6.31 15.72 0.80
CA TYR A 117 6.34 16.22 2.17
C TYR A 117 4.91 16.30 2.68
N TRP A 118 4.70 16.02 3.96
CA TRP A 118 3.37 16.04 4.52
C TRP A 118 3.37 16.43 5.99
N LEU A 119 2.23 16.94 6.44
CA LEU A 119 1.95 17.22 7.84
C LEU A 119 0.49 16.92 8.14
N SER A 120 0.25 16.20 9.23
CA SER A 120 -1.09 15.95 9.77
C SER A 120 -1.20 16.52 11.17
N GLY A 121 -2.36 17.06 11.53
CA GLY A 121 -2.59 17.63 12.85
C GLY A 121 -4.03 18.07 13.08
N GLU A 122 -4.25 18.72 14.21
CA GLU A 122 -5.57 19.26 14.59
C GLU A 122 -5.78 20.69 14.09
N ASP A 123 -4.70 21.44 13.85
CA ASP A 123 -4.75 22.79 13.27
C ASP A 123 -5.41 22.80 11.89
N ASN A 124 -5.92 23.96 11.49
CA ASN A 124 -6.52 24.11 10.17
C ASN A 124 -5.49 23.91 9.04
N HIS A 125 -5.98 23.62 7.83
CA HIS A 125 -5.16 23.33 6.65
C HIS A 125 -4.17 24.43 6.28
N ILE A 126 -4.51 25.70 6.53
CA ILE A 126 -3.63 26.84 6.22
C ILE A 126 -2.46 26.86 7.19
N ALA A 127 -2.71 26.79 8.49
CA ALA A 127 -1.68 26.77 9.51
C ALA A 127 -0.73 25.57 9.36
N LEU A 128 -1.28 24.38 9.07
CA LEU A 128 -0.47 23.19 8.78
C LEU A 128 0.42 23.40 7.54
N SER A 129 -0.10 24.08 6.51
CA SER A 129 0.62 24.38 5.29
C SER A 129 1.78 25.35 5.53
N GLU A 130 1.54 26.43 6.25
CA GLU A 130 2.57 27.41 6.61
C GLU A 130 3.70 26.75 7.43
N PHE A 131 3.34 25.91 8.41
CA PHE A 131 4.33 25.19 9.20
C PHE A 131 5.14 24.19 8.36
N LEU A 132 4.48 23.46 7.47
CA LEU A 132 5.14 22.52 6.57
C LEU A 132 6.10 23.24 5.62
N GLU A 133 5.67 24.36 5.03
CA GLU A 133 6.46 25.18 4.12
C GLU A 133 7.71 25.72 4.81
N ALA A 134 7.56 26.35 5.99
CA ALA A 134 8.70 26.87 6.77
C ALA A 134 9.72 25.76 7.09
N ARG A 135 9.24 24.54 7.40
CA ARG A 135 10.11 23.40 7.68
C ARG A 135 10.87 22.91 6.44
N ILE A 136 10.21 22.91 5.28
CA ILE A 136 10.84 22.52 4.00
C ILE A 136 11.90 23.54 3.62
N GLU A 137 11.61 24.84 3.72
CA GLU A 137 12.56 25.91 3.44
C GLU A 137 13.80 25.83 4.34
N ALA A 138 13.60 25.66 5.66
CA ALA A 138 14.69 25.55 6.62
C ALA A 138 15.60 24.33 6.38
N SER A 139 15.08 23.28 5.74
CA SER A 139 15.84 22.06 5.43
C SER A 139 16.45 22.05 4.02
N GLY A 140 16.33 23.14 3.26
CA GLY A 140 16.80 23.20 1.88
C GLY A 140 16.01 22.27 0.95
N GLY A 141 14.72 22.09 1.23
CA GLY A 141 13.86 21.16 0.52
C GLY A 141 13.72 21.45 -0.98
N LYS A 142 13.27 20.44 -1.71
CA LYS A 142 13.10 20.53 -3.16
C LYS A 142 11.97 21.51 -3.53
N ARG A 143 12.02 22.01 -4.76
CA ARG A 143 10.96 22.85 -5.33
C ARG A 143 9.61 22.12 -5.29
N ILE A 144 8.66 22.69 -4.57
CA ILE A 144 7.27 22.22 -4.49
C ILE A 144 6.59 22.46 -5.84
N ARG A 145 5.93 21.43 -6.37
CA ARG A 145 5.17 21.48 -7.62
C ARG A 145 3.67 21.59 -7.37
N GLU A 146 3.16 20.81 -6.42
CA GLU A 146 1.73 20.78 -6.07
C GLU A 146 1.56 20.80 -4.55
N ARG A 147 0.47 21.43 -4.10
CA ARG A 147 0.06 21.51 -2.70
C ARG A 147 -1.38 21.01 -2.62
N HIS A 148 -1.64 20.15 -1.65
CA HIS A 148 -2.95 19.54 -1.46
C HIS A 148 -3.39 19.63 0.00
N TYR A 149 -4.64 20.03 0.18
CA TYR A 149 -5.29 20.20 1.47
C TYR A 149 -6.36 19.14 1.64
N LEU A 150 -6.10 18.15 2.48
CA LEU A 150 -6.84 16.90 2.47
C LEU A 150 -7.37 16.55 3.85
N TRP A 151 -8.40 15.72 3.82
CA TRP A 151 -8.75 14.84 4.92
C TRP A 151 -8.21 13.46 4.63
N PHE A 152 -7.68 12.78 5.63
CA PHE A 152 -7.30 11.39 5.50
C PHE A 152 -7.92 10.52 6.57
N GLN A 153 -8.07 9.24 6.24
CA GLN A 153 -8.39 8.21 7.20
C GLN A 153 -7.75 6.89 6.80
N ARG A 154 -7.25 6.15 7.79
CA ARG A 154 -6.85 4.75 7.61
C ARG A 154 -7.97 3.81 8.04
N ARG A 155 -8.36 2.90 7.16
CA ARG A 155 -9.39 1.88 7.41
C ARG A 155 -8.86 0.51 6.97
N GLY A 156 -8.34 -0.26 7.91
CA GLY A 156 -7.68 -1.53 7.61
C GLY A 156 -6.48 -1.34 6.68
N GLY A 157 -6.52 -1.94 5.49
CA GLY A 157 -5.50 -1.79 4.45
C GLY A 157 -5.65 -0.56 3.56
N GLU A 158 -6.67 0.28 3.76
CA GLU A 158 -6.93 1.43 2.90
C GLU A 158 -6.46 2.74 3.55
N LEU A 159 -5.75 3.55 2.77
CA LEU A 159 -5.52 4.97 3.04
C LEU A 159 -6.48 5.76 2.16
N VAL A 160 -7.45 6.40 2.79
CA VAL A 160 -8.49 7.19 2.12
C VAL A 160 -8.12 8.66 2.17
N PHE A 161 -8.18 9.34 1.03
CA PHE A 161 -8.04 10.79 0.91
C PHE A 161 -9.33 11.43 0.39
N SER A 162 -9.69 12.54 1.00
CA SER A 162 -10.80 13.39 0.57
C SER A 162 -10.32 14.84 0.46
N GLY A 163 -10.79 15.58 -0.53
CA GLY A 163 -10.50 17.01 -0.64
C GLY A 163 -11.12 17.77 0.52
N SER A 164 -10.43 18.79 1.04
CA SER A 164 -11.01 19.72 2.01
C SER A 164 -11.72 20.89 1.31
N ASP A 165 -12.38 21.75 2.07
CA ASP A 165 -12.99 22.98 1.54
C ASP A 165 -11.92 23.99 1.03
N THR A 166 -10.65 23.81 1.40
CA THR A 166 -9.51 24.62 0.90
C THR A 166 -8.93 24.06 -0.39
N GLU A 167 -9.24 22.81 -0.73
CA GLU A 167 -8.75 22.15 -1.94
C GLU A 167 -9.63 22.48 -3.13
N SER A 168 -9.00 22.86 -4.26
CA SER A 168 -9.73 23.07 -5.50
C SER A 168 -10.15 21.73 -6.13
N ALA A 169 -11.27 21.73 -6.85
CA ALA A 169 -11.70 20.55 -7.61
C ALA A 169 -10.65 20.08 -8.62
N GLU A 170 -9.97 21.02 -9.27
CA GLU A 170 -8.94 20.72 -10.26
C GLU A 170 -7.69 20.12 -9.62
N ASP A 171 -7.27 20.66 -8.47
CA ASP A 171 -6.08 20.23 -7.73
C ASP A 171 -6.29 18.81 -7.18
N PHE A 172 -7.47 18.55 -6.62
CA PHE A 172 -7.83 17.22 -6.15
C PHE A 172 -7.83 16.20 -7.29
N GLN A 173 -8.38 16.55 -8.45
CA GLN A 173 -8.39 15.65 -9.62
C GLN A 173 -6.99 15.38 -10.17
N ARG A 174 -6.06 16.35 -10.08
CA ARG A 174 -4.64 16.10 -10.42
C ARG A 174 -4.00 15.13 -9.43
N LEU A 175 -4.25 15.30 -8.14
CA LEU A 175 -3.77 14.37 -7.12
C LEU A 175 -4.29 12.94 -7.35
N VAL A 176 -5.57 12.78 -7.69
CA VAL A 176 -6.17 11.47 -8.01
C VAL A 176 -5.37 10.79 -9.12
N LYS A 177 -5.15 11.50 -10.25
CA LYS A 177 -4.39 10.96 -11.39
C LYS A 177 -2.95 10.59 -11.00
N ILE A 178 -2.29 11.42 -10.19
CA ILE A 178 -0.93 11.15 -9.71
C ILE A 178 -0.91 9.91 -8.83
N GLY A 179 -1.88 9.78 -7.92
CA GLY A 179 -1.99 8.66 -6.99
C GLY A 179 -2.37 7.35 -7.67
N GLU A 180 -3.21 7.38 -8.69
CA GLU A 180 -3.53 6.21 -9.51
C GLU A 180 -2.31 5.73 -10.33
N ALA A 181 -1.53 6.68 -10.86
CA ALA A 181 -0.32 6.35 -11.63
C ALA A 181 0.88 5.93 -10.73
N ASN A 182 0.98 6.48 -9.51
CA ASN A 182 2.16 6.34 -8.64
C ASN A 182 1.76 5.92 -7.21
N GLU A 183 0.82 4.98 -7.10
CA GLU A 183 0.19 4.63 -5.84
C GLU A 183 1.19 4.17 -4.76
N LEU A 184 2.14 3.32 -5.15
CA LEU A 184 3.16 2.79 -4.25
C LEU A 184 4.12 3.88 -3.74
N PHE A 185 4.40 4.89 -4.57
CA PHE A 185 5.23 6.03 -4.15
C PHE A 185 4.54 6.80 -3.02
N LEU A 186 3.26 7.14 -3.19
CA LEU A 186 2.51 7.85 -2.16
C LEU A 186 2.36 7.01 -0.88
N LEU A 187 1.97 5.74 -1.00
CA LEU A 187 1.84 4.85 0.16
C LEU A 187 3.18 4.69 0.90
N GLY A 188 4.29 4.59 0.18
CA GLY A 188 5.63 4.53 0.77
C GLY A 188 6.03 5.80 1.53
N LYS A 189 5.76 6.98 0.95
CA LYS A 189 6.05 8.29 1.58
C LYS A 189 5.16 8.58 2.79
N LEU A 190 3.92 8.07 2.76
CA LEU A 190 2.90 8.30 3.77
C LEU A 190 2.78 7.16 4.78
N ARG A 191 3.74 6.23 4.82
CA ARG A 191 3.69 5.05 5.71
C ARG A 191 3.58 5.38 7.20
N LYS A 192 4.10 6.54 7.62
CA LYS A 192 4.08 7.00 9.02
C LYS A 192 2.83 7.82 9.38
N LEU A 193 1.92 8.02 8.43
CA LEU A 193 0.65 8.69 8.67
C LEU A 193 -0.22 7.78 9.55
N SER A 194 -0.68 8.24 10.72
CA SER A 194 -1.46 7.45 11.68
C SER A 194 -2.64 8.23 12.25
#